data_AF-A0A3B8PVF6-F1
#
_entry.id   AF-A0A3B8PVF6-F1
#
_cell.length_a   1.000
_cell.length_b   1.000
_cell.length_c   1.000
_cell.angle_alpha   90.00
_cell.angle_beta   90.00
_cell.angle_gamma   90.00
#
_symmetry.space_group_name_H-M   'P 1'
#
loop_
_entity.id
_entity.type
_entity.pdbx_description
1 polymer ?
#
loop_
_entity_poly.entity_id
_entity_poly.type
_entity_poly.pdbx_seq_one_letter_code
_entity_poly.pdbx_strand_id
1 'polypeptide(L)'
;MPKEREFPQSIHDGHWTRRDLLFGGAGLGGAAIGMGGLSAGQPVTSSGTALGRAKSVIVMFLGGGPPQHETWDPKPQASEAVRGAFGAIATKTPGLFVGELMPRTAQLTDKIAVLRAMVTNDNAHSSSGYQMMT
;
A
#
# COMPACT_ATOMS: atom_id res chain seq x y z
N MET A 1 -42.08 -14.29 -0.98
CA MET A 1 -41.76 -12.85 -0.95
C MET A 1 -40.41 -12.69 -0.26
N PRO A 2 -39.35 -12.19 -0.92
CA PRO A 2 -38.08 -11.96 -0.24
C PRO A 2 -38.15 -10.62 0.52
N LYS A 3 -37.77 -10.64 1.81
CA LYS A 3 -37.63 -9.43 2.63
C LYS A 3 -36.38 -8.67 2.18
N GLU A 4 -36.57 -7.42 1.76
CA GLU A 4 -35.49 -6.49 1.48
C GLU A 4 -34.69 -6.23 2.77
N ARG A 5 -33.37 -6.25 2.67
CA ARG A 5 -32.47 -5.82 3.75
C ARG A 5 -32.28 -4.31 3.63
N GLU A 6 -32.92 -3.55 4.51
CA GLU A 6 -32.63 -2.13 4.70
C GLU A 6 -31.21 -1.98 5.25
N PHE A 7 -30.38 -1.22 4.52
CA PHE A 7 -29.11 -0.71 5.05
C PHE A 7 -29.41 0.59 5.80
N PRO A 8 -28.88 0.80 7.01
CA PRO A 8 -29.09 2.04 7.74
C PRO A 8 -28.52 3.22 6.92
N GLN A 9 -29.43 4.10 6.51
CA GLN A 9 -29.10 5.42 5.99
C GLN A 9 -28.39 6.17 7.12
N SER A 10 -27.12 6.52 6.93
CA SER A 10 -26.36 7.34 7.89
C SER A 10 -26.98 8.74 7.96
N ILE A 11 -27.77 8.96 9.00
CA ILE A 11 -28.29 10.24 9.47
C ILE A 11 -27.12 11.00 10.12
N HIS A 12 -26.59 12.02 9.43
CA HIS A 12 -25.47 12.82 9.90
C HIS A 12 -25.92 13.86 10.95
N ASP A 13 -25.67 13.54 12.22
CA ASP A 13 -25.66 14.48 13.35
C ASP A 13 -24.40 15.37 13.34
N GLY A 14 -24.24 16.22 12.32
CA GLY A 14 -23.33 17.39 12.31
C GLY A 14 -21.82 17.18 12.54
N HIS A 15 -21.34 15.97 12.81
CA HIS A 15 -19.94 15.70 13.13
C HIS A 15 -19.23 15.04 11.94
N TRP A 16 -18.29 15.77 11.35
CA TRP A 16 -17.45 15.26 10.27
C TRP A 16 -16.51 14.18 10.79
N THR A 17 -16.55 12.99 10.18
CA THR A 17 -15.58 11.94 10.49
C THR A 17 -14.31 12.13 9.67
N ARG A 18 -13.19 11.53 10.13
CA ARG A 18 -11.93 11.47 9.35
C ARG A 18 -12.14 10.90 7.93
N ARG A 19 -13.14 10.02 7.79
CA ARG A 19 -13.51 9.39 6.51
C ARG A 19 -14.18 10.41 5.59
N ASP A 20 -15.08 11.23 6.13
CA ASP A 20 -15.75 12.29 5.37
C ASP A 20 -14.77 13.38 4.93
N LEU A 21 -13.71 13.64 5.69
CA LEU A 21 -12.66 14.57 5.26
C LEU A 21 -11.86 14.04 4.06
N LEU A 22 -11.56 12.73 4.04
CA LEU A 22 -10.85 12.07 2.94
C LEU A 22 -11.69 12.00 1.65
N PHE A 23 -13.01 11.81 1.77
CA PHE A 23 -13.92 11.79 0.62
C PHE A 23 -14.41 13.18 0.20
N GLY A 24 -14.66 14.08 1.15
CA GLY A 24 -15.12 15.45 0.93
C GLY A 24 -14.03 16.40 0.41
N GLY A 25 -12.77 16.18 0.79
CA GLY A 25 -11.64 16.95 0.27
C GLY A 25 -11.38 16.76 -1.22
N ALA A 26 -11.81 15.64 -1.81
CA ALA A 26 -11.70 15.38 -3.25
C ALA A 26 -12.73 16.16 -4.09
N GLY A 27 -13.77 16.71 -3.47
CA GLY A 27 -14.91 17.34 -4.17
C GLY A 27 -14.67 18.77 -4.68
N LEU A 28 -13.60 19.46 -4.27
CA LEU A 28 -13.34 20.86 -4.65
C LEU A 28 -12.14 21.07 -5.59
N GLY A 29 -11.49 20.00 -6.06
CA GLY A 29 -10.36 20.10 -7.01
C GLY A 29 -10.33 19.07 -8.13
N GLY A 30 -11.27 18.12 -8.18
CA GLY A 30 -11.19 16.94 -9.06
C GLY A 30 -11.95 17.01 -10.39
N ALA A 31 -12.37 18.20 -10.85
CA ALA A 31 -13.26 18.33 -12.02
C ALA A 31 -12.54 18.48 -13.38
N ALA A 32 -11.21 18.41 -13.45
CA ALA A 32 -10.53 18.48 -14.73
C ALA A 32 -9.18 17.74 -14.66
N ILE A 33 -9.11 16.50 -15.15
CA ILE A 33 -8.19 16.06 -16.23
C ILE A 33 -8.67 14.67 -16.71
N GLY A 34 -9.29 14.68 -17.89
CA GLY A 34 -9.05 13.75 -19.00
C GLY A 34 -9.18 12.24 -18.79
N MET A 35 -10.32 11.69 -19.22
CA MET A 35 -10.39 10.33 -19.75
C MET A 35 -9.54 10.22 -21.02
N GLY A 36 -8.40 9.53 -20.98
CA GLY A 36 -7.62 9.26 -22.18
C GLY A 36 -6.50 8.25 -21.97
N GLY A 37 -6.70 7.02 -22.48
CA GLY A 37 -5.61 6.14 -22.91
C GLY A 37 -5.11 5.08 -21.93
N LEU A 38 -5.98 4.16 -21.48
CA LEU A 38 -5.52 2.87 -20.94
C LEU A 38 -5.25 1.91 -22.12
N SER A 39 -4.01 1.89 -22.62
CA SER A 39 -3.56 0.81 -23.50
C SER A 39 -3.23 -0.42 -22.66
N ALA A 40 -3.85 -1.55 -23.00
CA ALA A 40 -3.81 -2.79 -22.28
C ALA A 40 -2.42 -3.45 -22.31
N GLY A 41 -1.74 -3.49 -21.16
CA GLY A 41 -0.72 -4.50 -20.90
C GLY A 41 -1.37 -5.89 -20.92
N GLN A 42 -0.82 -6.81 -21.70
CA GLN A 42 -1.31 -8.18 -21.82
C GLN A 42 -1.36 -8.86 -20.44
N PRO A 43 -2.47 -9.53 -20.07
CA PRO A 43 -2.55 -10.23 -18.79
C PRO A 43 -1.65 -11.46 -18.83
N VAL A 44 -0.72 -11.54 -17.87
CA VAL A 44 0.00 -12.77 -17.55
C VAL A 44 -1.06 -13.80 -17.14
N THR A 45 -1.21 -14.89 -17.90
CA THR A 45 -2.19 -15.94 -17.61
C THR A 45 -1.73 -16.71 -16.38
N SER A 46 -2.23 -16.34 -15.20
CA SER A 46 -2.13 -17.17 -14.02
C SER A 46 -3.16 -18.30 -14.12
N SER A 47 -2.69 -19.54 -14.19
CA SER A 47 -3.52 -20.75 -14.23
C SER A 47 -4.09 -21.12 -12.85
N GLY A 48 -4.41 -20.13 -12.01
CA GLY A 48 -5.08 -20.29 -10.73
C GLY A 48 -6.48 -19.69 -10.80
N THR A 49 -7.42 -20.25 -10.04
CA THR A 49 -8.78 -19.70 -9.88
C THR A 49 -8.71 -18.18 -9.75
N ALA A 50 -9.27 -17.44 -10.72
CA ALA A 50 -9.16 -15.99 -10.74
C ALA A 50 -9.68 -15.41 -9.42
N LEU A 51 -8.76 -14.91 -8.59
CA LEU A 51 -9.10 -14.12 -7.41
C LEU A 51 -9.90 -12.90 -7.90
N GLY A 52 -11.05 -12.64 -7.27
CA GLY A 52 -11.96 -11.58 -7.71
C GLY A 52 -11.26 -10.22 -7.83
N ARG A 53 -11.74 -9.39 -8.76
CA ARG A 53 -11.21 -8.04 -8.97
C ARG A 53 -11.46 -7.17 -7.74
N ALA A 54 -10.42 -6.48 -7.24
CA ALA A 54 -10.57 -5.48 -6.19
C ALA A 54 -11.49 -4.33 -6.67
N LYS A 55 -12.49 -3.96 -5.87
CA LYS A 55 -13.45 -2.88 -6.21
C LYS A 55 -12.84 -1.49 -6.06
N SER A 56 -11.92 -1.33 -5.10
CA SER A 56 -11.23 -0.08 -4.80
C SER A 56 -9.88 -0.39 -4.15
N VAL A 57 -8.87 0.43 -4.42
CA VAL A 57 -7.51 0.30 -3.87
C VAL A 57 -7.13 1.64 -3.25
N ILE A 58 -6.58 1.61 -2.03
CA ILE A 58 -5.95 2.78 -1.42
C ILE A 58 -4.45 2.65 -1.64
N VAL A 59 -3.86 3.64 -2.31
CA VAL A 59 -2.42 3.72 -2.53
C VAL A 59 -1.86 4.79 -1.60
N MET A 60 -0.91 4.40 -0.75
CA MET A 60 -0.18 5.31 0.13
C MET A 60 1.24 5.48 -0.42
N PHE A 61 1.51 6.60 -1.07
CA PHE A 61 2.84 6.94 -1.55
C PHE A 61 3.60 7.74 -0.48
N LEU A 62 4.69 7.18 0.04
CA LEU A 62 5.53 7.80 1.07
C LEU A 62 6.73 8.50 0.43
N GLY A 63 6.47 9.64 -0.25
CA GLY A 63 7.54 10.46 -0.82
C GLY A 63 8.49 10.98 0.27
N GLY A 64 9.79 10.71 0.13
CA GLY A 64 10.79 11.00 1.17
C GLY A 64 10.68 10.11 2.42
N GLY A 65 9.94 9.01 2.34
CA GLY A 65 9.77 8.04 3.43
C GLY A 65 11.04 7.26 3.78
N PRO A 66 10.98 6.40 4.80
CA PRO A 66 12.12 5.61 5.23
C PRO A 66 12.57 4.62 4.15
N PRO A 67 13.86 4.31 4.08
CA PRO A 67 14.39 3.36 3.12
C PRO A 67 13.96 1.91 3.44
N GLN A 68 14.01 1.03 2.44
CA GLN A 68 13.47 -0.34 2.54
C GLN A 68 14.20 -1.20 3.58
N HIS A 69 15.52 -1.04 3.70
CA HIS A 69 16.35 -1.75 4.69
C HIS A 69 16.03 -1.39 6.15
N GLU A 70 15.35 -0.27 6.41
CA GLU A 70 14.93 0.14 7.75
C GLU A 70 13.45 -0.23 8.02
N THR A 71 12.76 -0.80 7.03
CA THR A 71 11.33 -1.12 7.11
C THR A 71 11.03 -2.58 6.76
N TRP A 72 10.72 -2.87 5.50
CA TRP A 72 10.13 -4.14 5.07
C TRP A 72 11.15 -5.15 4.53
N ASP A 73 12.40 -4.72 4.31
CA ASP A 73 13.45 -5.58 3.77
C ASP A 73 14.79 -5.39 4.51
N PRO A 74 14.81 -5.53 5.85
CA PRO A 74 16.05 -5.42 6.59
C PRO A 74 17.05 -6.49 6.16
N LYS A 75 18.34 -6.14 6.20
CA LYS A 75 19.46 -7.01 5.80
C LYS A 75 20.30 -7.40 7.02
N PRO A 76 19.77 -8.18 7.98
CA PRO A 76 20.44 -8.42 9.27
C PRO A 76 21.84 -9.02 9.13
N GLN A 77 22.07 -9.80 8.07
CA GLN A 77 23.35 -10.46 7.78
C GLN A 77 24.30 -9.63 6.92
N ALA A 78 23.88 -8.47 6.42
CA ALA A 78 24.76 -7.58 5.66
C ALA A 78 25.61 -6.71 6.59
N SER A 79 26.66 -6.10 6.04
CA SER A 79 27.48 -5.13 6.78
C SER A 79 26.65 -3.91 7.19
N GLU A 80 27.11 -3.18 8.21
CA GLU A 80 26.45 -1.96 8.70
C GLU A 80 26.22 -0.93 7.59
N ALA A 81 27.21 -0.73 6.71
CA ALA A 81 27.10 0.17 5.56
C ALA A 81 25.99 -0.20 4.56
N VAL A 82 25.55 -1.47 4.54
CA VAL A 82 24.50 -1.96 3.63
C VAL A 82 23.15 -2.03 4.34
N ARG A 83 23.12 -2.60 5.56
CA ARG A 83 21.87 -2.81 6.30
C ARG A 83 21.31 -1.53 6.94
N GLY A 84 22.15 -0.52 7.13
CA GLY A 84 21.79 0.72 7.83
C GLY A 84 22.09 0.66 9.33
N ALA A 85 21.68 1.72 10.03
CA ALA A 85 21.97 1.89 11.46
C ALA A 85 21.05 1.05 12.37
N PHE A 86 19.86 0.69 11.87
CA PHE A 86 18.84 0.02 12.65
C PHE A 86 18.87 -1.50 12.50
N GLY A 87 18.47 -2.19 13.57
CA GLY A 87 18.33 -3.64 13.63
C GLY A 87 17.09 -4.19 12.92
N ALA A 88 16.98 -5.52 12.94
CA ALA A 88 15.83 -6.27 12.44
C ALA A 88 15.18 -7.04 13.59
N ILE A 89 13.85 -7.11 13.60
CA ILE A 89 13.07 -7.88 14.58
C ILE A 89 12.27 -8.97 13.88
N ALA A 90 12.13 -10.11 14.57
CA ALA A 90 11.22 -11.16 14.14
C ALA A 90 9.77 -10.69 14.23
N THR A 91 8.91 -11.29 13.40
CA THR A 91 7.50 -10.93 13.32
C THR A 91 6.59 -12.11 13.68
N LYS A 92 5.30 -11.84 13.80
CA LYS A 92 4.29 -12.88 14.04
C LYS A 92 4.24 -13.93 12.92
N THR A 93 4.59 -13.55 11.69
CA THR A 93 4.77 -14.49 10.57
C THR A 93 6.16 -15.11 10.61
N PRO A 94 6.29 -16.45 10.79
CA PRO A 94 7.59 -17.11 10.84
C PRO A 94 8.43 -16.86 9.58
N GLY A 95 9.70 -16.52 9.78
CA GLY A 95 10.65 -16.24 8.69
C GLY A 95 10.57 -14.83 8.10
N LEU A 96 9.57 -14.02 8.47
CA LEU A 96 9.52 -12.61 8.10
C LEU A 96 10.17 -11.73 9.19
N PHE A 97 11.01 -10.81 8.75
CA PHE A 97 11.66 -9.78 9.57
C PHE A 97 11.27 -8.39 9.08
N VAL A 98 11.17 -7.44 10.01
CA VAL A 98 10.97 -6.00 9.74
C VAL A 98 11.99 -5.19 10.55
N GLY A 99 12.15 -3.91 10.23
CA GLY A 99 13.01 -3.00 11.00
C GLY A 99 12.59 -2.89 12.47
N GLU A 100 13.56 -2.73 13.36
CA GLU A 100 13.32 -2.71 14.83
C GLU A 100 12.38 -1.60 15.31
N LEU A 101 12.25 -0.52 14.52
CA LEU A 101 11.35 0.60 14.79
C LEU A 101 9.88 0.31 14.43
N MET A 102 9.55 -0.91 13.99
CA MET A 102 8.19 -1.33 13.61
C MET A 102 7.57 -2.38 14.56
N PRO A 103 7.68 -2.29 15.90
CA PRO A 103 7.26 -3.36 16.81
C PRO A 103 5.76 -3.64 16.75
N ARG A 104 4.93 -2.60 16.53
CA ARG A 104 3.47 -2.77 16.38
C ARG A 104 3.10 -3.46 15.08
N THR A 105 3.81 -3.15 14.00
CA THR A 105 3.59 -3.78 12.69
C THR A 105 4.01 -5.24 12.71
N ALA A 106 5.12 -5.57 13.39
CA ALA A 106 5.59 -6.95 13.56
C ALA A 106 4.50 -7.89 14.11
N GLN A 107 3.64 -7.38 15.01
CA GLN A 107 2.52 -8.12 15.61
C GLN A 107 1.31 -8.33 14.68
N LEU A 108 1.26 -7.63 13.54
CA LEU A 108 0.14 -7.66 12.59
C LEU A 108 0.51 -8.36 11.27
N THR A 109 1.69 -8.97 11.19
CA THR A 109 2.21 -9.59 9.96
C THR A 109 1.44 -10.83 9.50
N ASP A 110 0.60 -11.40 10.36
CA ASP A 110 -0.36 -12.46 10.03
C ASP A 110 -1.61 -11.94 9.30
N LYS A 111 -1.77 -10.61 9.21
CA LYS A 111 -2.93 -9.94 8.59
C LYS A 111 -2.58 -9.15 7.33
N ILE A 112 -1.30 -9.11 6.96
CA ILE A 112 -0.81 -8.39 5.79
C ILE A 112 0.04 -9.32 4.92
N ALA A 113 0.07 -9.03 3.63
CA ALA A 113 0.99 -9.65 2.69
C ALA A 113 2.07 -8.63 2.33
N VAL A 114 3.34 -8.98 2.52
CA VAL A 114 4.48 -8.15 2.14
C VAL A 114 5.03 -8.64 0.81
N LEU A 115 5.04 -7.78 -0.21
CA LEU A 115 5.58 -8.08 -1.53
C LEU A 115 6.89 -7.31 -1.75
N ARG A 116 8.02 -8.02 -1.76
CA ARG A 116 9.36 -7.49 -2.07
C ARG A 116 9.76 -7.84 -3.51
N ALA A 117 9.07 -7.24 -4.48
CA ALA A 117 9.25 -7.57 -5.90
C ALA A 117 9.46 -6.34 -6.81
N MET A 118 9.50 -5.14 -6.24
CA MET A 118 9.75 -3.92 -7.00
C MET A 118 11.27 -3.67 -7.06
N VAL A 119 11.80 -3.60 -8.27
CA VAL A 119 13.18 -3.24 -8.55
C VAL A 119 13.19 -2.35 -9.79
N THR A 120 14.00 -1.30 -9.75
CA THR A 120 14.25 -0.42 -10.90
C THR A 120 15.74 -0.41 -11.19
N ASN A 121 16.12 -0.07 -12.43
CA ASN A 121 17.51 0.21 -12.78
C ASN A 121 17.77 1.73 -12.76
N ASP A 122 17.09 2.43 -11.85
CA ASP A 122 17.08 3.89 -11.78
C ASP A 122 17.30 4.35 -10.34
N ASN A 123 18.36 5.12 -10.15
CA ASN A 123 18.77 5.65 -8.85
C ASN A 123 18.25 7.08 -8.61
N ALA A 124 17.60 7.71 -9.59
CA ALA A 124 17.06 9.05 -9.43
C ALA A 124 15.69 9.05 -8.74
N HIS A 125 15.55 9.91 -7.74
CA HIS A 125 14.36 9.95 -6.89
C HIS A 125 13.08 10.31 -7.67
N SER A 126 13.16 11.24 -8.63
CA SER A 126 12.01 11.72 -9.40
C SER A 126 11.48 10.67 -10.39
N SER A 127 12.36 10.04 -11.15
CA SER A 127 12.00 9.07 -12.18
C SER A 127 11.58 7.72 -11.61
N SER A 128 12.16 7.27 -10.49
CA SER A 128 11.67 6.09 -9.76
C SER A 128 10.27 6.31 -9.17
N GLY A 129 9.94 7.54 -8.76
CA GLY A 129 8.58 7.90 -8.34
C GLY A 129 7.56 7.76 -9.47
N TYR A 130 7.92 8.18 -10.69
CA TYR A 130 7.10 8.00 -11.89
C TYR A 130 6.89 6.51 -12.19
N GLN A 131 7.95 5.71 -12.16
CA GLN A 131 7.87 4.25 -12.40
C GLN A 131 6.98 3.51 -11.39
N MET A 132 6.92 3.96 -10.13
CA MET A 132 6.05 3.35 -9.12
C MET A 132 4.56 3.66 -9.34
N MET A 133 4.26 4.80 -9.97
CA MET A 133 2.90 5.35 -10.04
C MET A 133 2.23 5.23 -11.41
N THR A 134 2.92 4.68 -12.42
CA THR A 134 2.41 4.51 -13.79
C THR A 134 2.52 3.06 -14.24
#